data_AF-A0A919ZEM4-F1
#
_entry.id   AF-A0A919ZEM4-F1
#
_cell.length_a   1.000
_cell.length_b   1.000
_cell.length_c   1.000
_cell.angle_alpha   90.00
_cell.angle_beta   90.00
_cell.angle_gamma   90.00
#
_symmetry.space_group_name_H-M   'P 1'
#
loop_
_entity.id
_entity.type
_entity.pdbx_description
1 polymer ?
#
loop_
_entity_poly.entity_id
_entity_poly.type
_entity_poly.pdbx_seq_one_letter_code
_entity_poly.pdbx_strand_id
1 'polypeptide(L)'
;MPWPMIHFAVANRMYEGQVSPAFLLGSIAPDAIHAREGATRKEKMRSHFVRNDRLADPVLLTSKYLEYIDLSEDPAWKAYIAGYFIHIFTDERWTATLYADFERKVQKDPVEIRKIYNEEVSQLEYDLLRSSYWIDVILTQLEAATGFEVAPFVSVEEVEKYRDMKLEWLKDPKNEPGIELVYFTEDRVRDFIKKTADEAKELLKAWEALEKRTIQG
;
A
#
# COMPACT_ATOMS: atom_id res chain seq x y z
N MET A 1 6.77 -6.89 0.35
CA MET A 1 5.63 -6.01 0.04
C MET A 1 6.15 -4.86 -0.79
N PRO A 2 5.40 -4.42 -1.81
CA PRO A 2 5.80 -3.30 -2.64
C PRO A 2 5.97 -2.04 -1.78
N TRP A 3 6.75 -1.10 -2.29
CA TRP A 3 7.03 0.16 -1.62
C TRP A 3 5.96 1.22 -2.00
N PRO A 4 5.95 2.40 -1.35
CA PRO A 4 4.84 3.35 -1.42
C PRO A 4 4.38 3.75 -2.84
N MET A 5 5.29 3.90 -3.81
CA MET A 5 4.93 4.37 -5.15
C MET A 5 4.01 3.41 -5.91
N ILE A 6 4.11 2.11 -5.64
CA ILE A 6 3.16 1.13 -6.21
C ILE A 6 1.76 1.34 -5.65
N HIS A 7 1.63 1.53 -4.34
CA HIS A 7 0.35 1.81 -3.69
C HIS A 7 -0.27 3.10 -4.22
N PHE A 8 0.54 4.15 -4.39
CA PHE A 8 0.10 5.40 -4.99
C PHE A 8 -0.33 5.23 -6.45
N ALA A 9 0.41 4.47 -7.25
CA ALA A 9 0.06 4.24 -8.65
C ALA A 9 -1.26 3.46 -8.80
N VAL A 10 -1.49 2.46 -7.93
CA VAL A 10 -2.76 1.73 -7.86
C VAL A 10 -3.88 2.68 -7.46
N ALA A 11 -3.73 3.44 -6.37
CA ALA A 11 -4.71 4.40 -5.90
C ALA A 11 -5.05 5.47 -6.96
N ASN A 12 -4.03 6.05 -7.58
CA ASN A 12 -4.19 7.05 -8.64
C ASN A 12 -4.98 6.50 -9.82
N ARG A 13 -4.70 5.26 -10.24
CA ARG A 13 -5.44 4.60 -11.31
C ARG A 13 -6.87 4.26 -10.89
N MET A 14 -7.09 3.91 -9.63
CA MET A 14 -8.43 3.64 -9.10
C MET A 14 -9.34 4.86 -9.24
N TYR A 15 -8.81 6.05 -8.96
CA TYR A 15 -9.56 7.31 -8.96
C TYR A 15 -9.30 8.18 -10.18
N GLU A 16 -8.63 7.66 -11.22
CA GLU A 16 -8.36 8.39 -12.47
C GLU A 16 -7.70 9.77 -12.23
N GLY A 17 -6.76 9.83 -11.27
CA GLY A 17 -6.07 11.07 -10.90
C GLY A 17 -6.74 11.90 -9.81
N GLN A 18 -7.92 11.50 -9.33
CA GLN A 18 -8.71 12.25 -8.34
C GLN A 18 -8.72 11.59 -6.95
N VAL A 19 -7.62 10.92 -6.59
CA VAL A 19 -7.49 10.29 -5.27
C VAL A 19 -7.47 11.36 -4.16
N SER A 20 -8.10 11.07 -3.03
CA SER A 20 -8.12 12.01 -1.89
C SER A 20 -6.86 11.88 -1.02
N PRO A 21 -6.44 12.96 -0.33
CA PRO A 21 -5.32 12.91 0.62
C PRO A 21 -5.46 11.80 1.68
N ALA A 22 -6.67 11.63 2.22
CA ALA A 22 -6.95 10.62 3.23
C ALA A 22 -6.79 9.20 2.68
N PHE A 23 -7.28 8.91 1.47
CA PHE A 23 -7.10 7.61 0.83
C PHE A 23 -5.61 7.32 0.56
N LEU A 24 -4.86 8.31 0.07
CA LEU A 24 -3.42 8.18 -0.16
C LEU A 24 -2.66 7.83 1.13
N LEU A 25 -2.93 8.55 2.22
CA LEU A 25 -2.30 8.26 3.50
C LEU A 25 -2.71 6.88 4.04
N GLY A 26 -4.00 6.52 3.89
CA GLY A 26 -4.49 5.18 4.19
C GLY A 26 -3.73 4.10 3.41
N SER A 27 -3.41 4.35 2.14
CA SER A 27 -2.69 3.39 1.28
C SER A 27 -1.24 3.08 1.69
N ILE A 28 -0.71 3.76 2.70
CA ILE A 28 0.60 3.46 3.30
C ILE A 28 0.53 3.22 4.81
N ALA A 29 -0.63 3.47 5.44
CA ALA A 29 -0.81 3.40 6.88
C ALA A 29 -0.55 2.02 7.52
N PRO A 30 -0.85 0.87 6.90
CA PRO A 30 -0.56 -0.44 7.51
C PRO A 30 0.94 -0.65 7.79
N ASP A 31 1.81 -0.04 6.97
CA ASP A 31 3.26 -0.06 7.13
C ASP A 31 3.81 0.99 8.11
N ALA A 32 2.96 1.90 8.62
CA ALA A 32 3.36 2.92 9.57
C ALA A 32 3.91 2.38 10.89
N ILE A 33 3.66 1.10 11.18
CA ILE A 33 4.32 0.35 12.24
C ILE A 33 5.85 0.45 12.18
N HIS A 34 6.43 0.65 10.99
CA HIS A 34 7.87 0.83 10.82
C HIS A 34 8.42 2.14 11.41
N ALA A 35 7.55 3.10 11.76
CA ALA A 35 7.92 4.32 12.47
C ALA A 35 8.06 4.11 13.99
N ARG A 36 7.56 2.99 14.53
CA ARG A 36 7.68 2.58 15.93
C ARG A 36 9.07 2.04 16.22
N GLU A 37 9.68 2.53 17.30
CA GLU A 37 10.95 2.00 17.77
C GLU A 37 10.81 0.54 18.20
N GLY A 38 11.70 -0.33 17.72
CA GLY A 38 11.68 -1.75 18.06
C GLY A 38 10.55 -2.55 17.40
N ALA A 39 9.87 -2.00 16.39
CA ALA A 39 8.80 -2.68 15.67
C ALA A 39 9.20 -4.09 15.21
N THR A 40 8.39 -5.08 15.56
CA THR A 40 8.65 -6.48 15.23
C THR A 40 7.90 -6.91 13.97
N ARG A 41 8.39 -7.98 13.31
CA ARG A 41 7.66 -8.63 12.21
C ARG A 41 6.26 -9.07 12.62
N LYS A 42 6.08 -9.50 13.88
CA LYS A 42 4.77 -9.92 14.41
C LYS A 42 3.78 -8.75 14.47
N GLU A 43 4.24 -7.56 14.84
CA GLU A 43 3.38 -6.37 14.82
C GLU A 43 3.03 -5.95 13.41
N LYS A 44 3.99 -6.01 12.47
CA LYS A 44 3.70 -5.81 11.04
C LYS A 44 2.61 -6.76 10.54
N MET A 45 2.73 -8.04 10.86
CA MET A 45 1.72 -9.03 10.49
C MET A 45 0.34 -8.69 11.05
N ARG A 46 0.25 -8.11 12.26
CA ARG A 46 -1.02 -7.70 12.85
C ARG A 46 -1.66 -6.52 12.13
N SER A 47 -0.90 -5.49 11.75
CA SER A 47 -1.45 -4.34 11.00
C SER A 47 -1.99 -4.75 9.62
N HIS A 48 -1.50 -5.86 9.06
CA HIS A 48 -1.95 -6.41 7.77
C HIS A 48 -2.96 -7.57 7.93
N PHE A 49 -3.50 -7.79 9.13
CA PHE A 49 -4.43 -8.88 9.46
C PHE A 49 -3.96 -10.30 9.06
N VAL A 50 -2.64 -10.52 9.02
CA VAL A 50 -2.03 -11.82 8.70
C VAL A 50 -2.35 -12.83 9.79
N ARG A 51 -2.85 -14.01 9.39
CA ARG A 51 -3.11 -15.15 10.30
C ARG A 51 -2.36 -16.38 9.80
N ASN A 52 -1.68 -17.08 10.71
CA ASN A 52 -0.91 -18.30 10.39
C ASN A 52 0.08 -18.11 9.23
N ASP A 53 0.83 -17.00 9.25
CA ASP A 53 1.79 -16.62 8.20
C ASP A 53 1.20 -16.45 6.78
N ARG A 54 -0.13 -16.32 6.67
CA ARG A 54 -0.83 -16.04 5.42
C ARG A 54 -1.48 -14.66 5.47
N LEU A 55 -1.34 -13.92 4.37
CA LEU A 55 -2.04 -12.66 4.16
C LEU A 55 -3.55 -12.86 4.33
N ALA A 56 -4.25 -11.80 4.72
CA ALA A 56 -5.68 -11.85 4.97
C ALA A 56 -6.41 -12.36 3.71
N ASP A 57 -7.17 -13.45 3.86
CA ASP A 57 -8.02 -13.92 2.78
C ASP A 57 -9.14 -12.88 2.48
N PRO A 58 -9.74 -12.92 1.28
CA PRO A 58 -10.76 -11.93 0.90
C PRO A 58 -11.95 -11.83 1.84
N VAL A 59 -12.32 -12.92 2.53
CA VAL A 59 -13.46 -12.95 3.46
C VAL A 59 -13.08 -12.19 4.74
N LEU A 60 -11.91 -12.49 5.30
CA LEU A 60 -11.39 -11.78 6.48
C LEU A 60 -11.19 -10.29 6.18
N LEU A 61 -10.62 -9.97 5.02
CA LEU A 61 -10.38 -8.58 4.61
C LEU A 61 -11.69 -7.80 4.51
N THR A 62 -12.72 -8.39 3.87
CA THR A 62 -14.06 -7.80 3.78
C THR A 62 -14.70 -7.61 5.15
N SER A 63 -14.65 -8.63 6.01
CA SER A 63 -15.20 -8.53 7.37
C SER A 63 -14.53 -7.43 8.18
N LYS A 64 -13.21 -7.29 8.06
CA LYS A 64 -12.45 -6.25 8.77
C LYS A 64 -12.68 -4.87 8.18
N TYR A 65 -12.80 -4.73 6.87
CA TYR A 65 -13.19 -3.45 6.26
C TYR A 65 -14.51 -2.96 6.85
N LEU A 66 -15.54 -3.83 6.87
CA LEU A 66 -16.87 -3.48 7.39
C LEU A 66 -16.86 -3.14 8.89
N GLU A 67 -15.98 -3.76 9.67
CA GLU A 67 -15.81 -3.44 11.10
C GLU A 67 -15.23 -2.03 11.34
N TYR A 68 -14.33 -1.57 10.47
CA TYR A 68 -13.64 -0.29 10.66
C TYR A 68 -14.32 0.88 9.94
N ILE A 69 -14.97 0.63 8.79
CA ILE A 69 -15.56 1.71 7.99
C ILE A 69 -16.66 2.48 8.75
N ASP A 70 -17.43 1.78 9.59
CA ASP A 70 -18.56 2.33 10.35
C ASP A 70 -18.14 2.96 11.69
N LEU A 71 -16.85 3.01 12.02
CA LEU A 71 -16.39 3.65 13.27
C LEU A 71 -16.51 5.18 13.25
N SER A 72 -16.68 5.78 12.07
CA SER A 72 -16.92 7.22 11.92
C SER A 72 -17.64 7.53 10.61
N GLU A 73 -18.54 8.52 10.65
CA GLU A 73 -19.22 9.06 9.47
C GLU A 73 -18.41 10.12 8.71
N ASP A 74 -17.22 10.49 9.22
CA ASP A 74 -16.33 11.43 8.55
C ASP A 74 -15.91 10.89 7.16
N PRO A 75 -16.19 11.61 6.06
CA PRO A 75 -15.75 11.19 4.73
C PRO A 75 -14.24 10.98 4.60
N ALA A 76 -13.43 11.73 5.34
CA ALA A 76 -11.99 11.55 5.36
C ALA A 76 -11.59 10.23 6.04
N TRP A 77 -12.25 9.86 7.15
CA TRP A 77 -12.09 8.55 7.77
C TRP A 77 -12.46 7.42 6.80
N LYS A 78 -13.62 7.52 6.14
CA LYS A 78 -14.06 6.47 5.19
C LYS A 78 -13.08 6.28 4.04
N ALA A 79 -12.58 7.38 3.47
CA ALA A 79 -11.55 7.35 2.44
C ALA A 79 -10.23 6.75 2.96
N TYR A 80 -9.82 7.09 4.18
CA TYR A 80 -8.61 6.56 4.81
C TYR A 80 -8.69 5.05 5.05
N ILE A 81 -9.81 4.56 5.59
CA ILE A 81 -10.05 3.13 5.79
C ILE A 81 -10.07 2.39 4.46
N ALA A 82 -10.74 2.92 3.44
CA ALA A 82 -10.68 2.32 2.10
C ALA A 82 -9.22 2.22 1.60
N GLY A 83 -8.42 3.28 1.75
CA GLY A 83 -6.98 3.25 1.43
C GLY A 83 -6.22 2.17 2.20
N TYR A 84 -6.45 2.06 3.50
CA TYR A 84 -5.82 1.08 4.40
C TYR A 84 -6.07 -0.37 3.94
N PHE A 85 -7.31 -0.69 3.59
CA PHE A 85 -7.65 -2.05 3.16
C PHE A 85 -7.22 -2.35 1.72
N ILE A 86 -7.21 -1.34 0.85
CA ILE A 86 -6.67 -1.47 -0.52
C ILE A 86 -5.15 -1.65 -0.50
N HIS A 87 -4.42 -1.07 0.46
CA HIS A 87 -3.00 -1.38 0.67
C HIS A 87 -2.81 -2.88 0.87
N ILE A 88 -3.54 -3.47 1.83
CA ILE A 88 -3.40 -4.90 2.17
C ILE A 88 -3.75 -5.79 0.97
N PHE A 89 -4.79 -5.42 0.22
CA PHE A 89 -5.13 -6.11 -1.03
C PHE A 89 -3.99 -6.01 -2.06
N THR A 90 -3.43 -4.82 -2.28
CA THR A 90 -2.33 -4.60 -3.22
C THR A 90 -1.09 -5.41 -2.84
N ASP A 91 -0.81 -5.46 -1.55
CA ASP A 91 0.23 -6.27 -0.92
C ASP A 91 0.06 -7.77 -1.21
N GLU A 92 -1.16 -8.28 -1.08
CA GLU A 92 -1.52 -9.65 -1.43
C GLU A 92 -1.29 -9.93 -2.91
N ARG A 93 -1.82 -9.08 -3.79
CA ARG A 93 -1.65 -9.25 -5.23
C ARG A 93 -0.18 -9.23 -5.63
N TRP A 94 0.62 -8.33 -5.06
CA TRP A 94 2.06 -8.28 -5.34
C TRP A 94 2.76 -9.57 -4.93
N THR A 95 2.42 -10.08 -3.75
CA THR A 95 2.98 -11.32 -3.21
C THR A 95 2.62 -12.52 -4.06
N ALA A 96 1.35 -12.64 -4.44
CA ALA A 96 0.82 -13.76 -5.22
C ALA A 96 1.27 -13.73 -6.70
N THR A 97 1.76 -12.59 -7.19
CA THR A 97 2.14 -12.41 -8.60
C THR A 97 3.63 -12.09 -8.76
N LEU A 98 4.00 -10.81 -8.78
CA LEU A 98 5.35 -10.35 -9.12
C LEU A 98 6.41 -10.90 -8.16
N TYR A 99 6.13 -10.91 -6.85
CA TYR A 99 7.08 -11.45 -5.87
C TYR A 99 7.26 -12.97 -6.01
N ALA A 100 6.16 -13.72 -6.12
CA ALA A 100 6.23 -15.17 -6.31
C ALA A 100 6.96 -15.53 -7.62
N ASP A 101 6.75 -14.78 -8.70
CA ASP A 101 7.48 -14.96 -9.95
C ASP A 101 8.97 -14.64 -9.81
N PHE A 102 9.30 -13.56 -9.09
CA PHE A 102 10.66 -13.15 -8.78
C PHE A 102 11.40 -14.24 -7.98
N GLU A 103 10.81 -14.70 -6.88
CA GLU A 103 11.38 -15.72 -6.01
C GLU A 103 11.68 -17.02 -6.79
N ARG A 104 10.77 -17.44 -7.67
CA ARG A 104 10.98 -18.63 -8.54
C ARG A 104 12.10 -18.46 -9.57
N LYS A 105 12.38 -17.22 -10.02
CA LYS A 105 13.41 -16.93 -11.03
C LYS A 105 14.80 -16.78 -10.44
N VAL A 106 14.92 -16.15 -9.27
CA VAL A 106 16.22 -15.83 -8.66
C VAL A 106 16.94 -17.09 -8.17
N GLN A 107 16.22 -18.05 -7.57
CA GLN A 107 16.75 -19.33 -7.08
C GLN A 107 18.09 -19.22 -6.31
N LYS A 108 18.23 -18.19 -5.48
CA LYS A 108 19.40 -17.94 -4.61
C LYS A 108 19.05 -18.16 -3.15
N ASP A 109 20.03 -18.00 -2.26
CA ASP A 109 19.76 -18.02 -0.84
C ASP A 109 18.87 -16.82 -0.41
N PRO A 110 18.16 -16.91 0.73
CA PRO A 110 17.23 -15.87 1.17
C PRO A 110 17.85 -14.50 1.40
N VAL A 111 19.14 -14.42 1.74
CA VAL A 111 19.83 -13.13 1.98
C VAL A 111 20.05 -12.42 0.65
N GLU A 112 20.50 -13.14 -0.36
CA GLU A 112 20.65 -12.59 -1.72
C GLU A 112 19.31 -12.21 -2.34
N ILE A 113 18.28 -13.05 -2.19
CA ILE A 113 16.91 -12.74 -2.66
C ILE A 113 16.44 -11.41 -2.06
N ARG A 114 16.60 -11.24 -0.75
CA ARG A 114 16.21 -10.00 -0.06
C ARG A 114 16.99 -8.79 -0.55
N LYS A 115 18.29 -8.94 -0.79
CA LYS A 115 19.14 -7.87 -1.30
C LYS A 115 18.68 -7.42 -2.70
N ILE A 116 18.55 -8.36 -3.63
CA ILE A 116 18.12 -8.07 -5.01
C ILE A 116 16.72 -7.44 -5.01
N TYR A 117 15.81 -7.98 -4.20
CA TYR A 117 14.46 -7.44 -4.07
C TYR A 117 14.48 -5.98 -3.61
N ASN A 118 15.26 -5.67 -2.57
CA ASN A 118 15.35 -4.31 -2.05
C ASN A 118 15.96 -3.35 -3.06
N GLU A 119 17.01 -3.77 -3.78
CA GLU A 119 17.66 -2.95 -4.80
C GLU A 119 16.68 -2.67 -5.96
N GLU A 120 16.02 -3.68 -6.51
CA GLU A 120 15.10 -3.45 -7.63
C GLU A 120 13.84 -2.68 -7.24
N VAL A 121 13.22 -2.99 -6.09
CA VAL A 121 12.03 -2.26 -5.67
C VAL A 121 12.38 -0.82 -5.29
N SER A 122 13.55 -0.57 -4.71
CA SER A 122 14.04 0.80 -4.46
C SER A 122 14.25 1.56 -5.76
N GLN A 123 14.87 0.95 -6.78
CA GLN A 123 15.03 1.56 -8.10
C GLN A 123 13.68 1.86 -8.76
N LEU A 124 12.73 0.93 -8.65
CA LEU A 124 11.40 1.06 -9.22
C LEU A 124 10.63 2.27 -8.65
N GLU A 125 10.80 2.60 -7.37
CA GLU A 125 10.19 3.79 -6.78
C GLU A 125 10.64 5.06 -7.52
N TYR A 126 11.92 5.18 -7.87
CA TYR A 126 12.47 6.33 -8.61
C TYR A 126 12.08 6.33 -10.08
N ASP A 127 11.99 5.15 -10.72
CA ASP A 127 11.50 5.04 -12.10
C ASP A 127 10.03 5.50 -12.20
N LEU A 128 9.20 5.11 -11.23
CA LEU A 128 7.82 5.59 -11.13
C LEU A 128 7.75 7.08 -10.81
N LEU A 129 8.62 7.58 -9.92
CA LEU A 129 8.72 9.00 -9.56
C LEU A 129 8.99 9.86 -10.80
N ARG A 130 9.91 9.43 -11.68
CA ARG A 130 10.26 10.17 -12.90
C ARG A 130 9.24 10.05 -14.03
N SER A 131 8.64 8.87 -14.20
CA SER A 131 7.81 8.57 -15.37
C SER A 131 6.33 8.94 -15.20
N SER A 132 5.93 9.41 -14.02
CA SER A 132 4.51 9.63 -13.67
C SER A 132 4.14 11.11 -13.63
N TYR A 133 3.27 11.54 -14.54
CA TYR A 133 2.78 12.93 -14.61
C TYR A 133 1.98 13.37 -13.36
N TRP A 134 1.50 12.41 -12.56
CA TRP A 134 0.63 12.64 -11.41
C TRP A 134 1.39 12.82 -10.09
N ILE A 135 2.73 12.67 -10.10
CA ILE A 135 3.48 12.51 -8.86
C ILE A 135 3.46 13.76 -7.96
N ASP A 136 3.65 14.94 -8.54
CA ASP A 136 3.67 16.20 -7.77
C ASP A 136 2.34 16.43 -7.04
N VAL A 137 1.23 16.06 -7.68
CA VAL A 137 -0.11 16.16 -7.09
C VAL A 137 -0.22 15.21 -5.90
N ILE A 138 0.18 13.95 -6.06
CA ILE A 138 0.11 12.95 -4.99
C ILE A 138 1.02 13.31 -3.83
N LEU A 139 2.25 13.74 -4.08
CA LEU A 139 3.17 14.12 -3.00
C LEU A 139 2.64 15.34 -2.23
N THR A 140 2.07 16.32 -2.92
CA THR A 140 1.44 17.49 -2.29
C THR A 140 0.21 17.09 -1.46
N GLN A 141 -0.66 16.24 -2.00
CA GLN A 141 -1.82 15.72 -1.28
C GLN A 141 -1.40 14.92 -0.05
N LEU A 142 -0.40 14.06 -0.19
CA LEU A 142 0.13 13.25 0.90
C LEU A 142 0.70 14.15 2.00
N GLU A 143 1.53 15.14 1.67
CA GLU A 143 2.11 16.11 2.61
C GLU A 143 1.04 16.88 3.40
N ALA A 144 -0.12 17.15 2.80
CA ALA A 144 -1.25 17.82 3.45
C ALA A 144 -2.23 16.88 4.20
N ALA A 145 -2.07 15.56 4.07
CA ALA A 145 -3.02 14.59 4.63
C ALA A 145 -2.89 14.49 6.16
N THR A 146 -4.01 14.46 6.88
CA THR A 146 -4.06 14.22 8.33
C THR A 146 -4.21 12.73 8.63
N GLY A 147 -3.43 12.22 9.59
CA GLY A 147 -3.47 10.81 9.98
C GLY A 147 -4.69 10.43 10.81
N PHE A 148 -5.07 9.16 10.74
CA PHE A 148 -6.07 8.56 11.62
C PHE A 148 -5.48 7.33 12.33
N GLU A 149 -5.92 7.09 13.56
CA GLU A 149 -5.58 5.89 14.31
C GLU A 149 -6.39 4.68 13.80
N VAL A 150 -5.71 3.54 13.62
CA VAL A 150 -6.38 2.25 13.41
C VAL A 150 -6.03 1.36 14.58
N ALA A 151 -6.75 1.56 15.68
CA ALA A 151 -6.48 0.88 16.94
C ALA A 151 -6.70 -0.64 16.82
N PRO A 152 -5.88 -1.48 17.48
CA PRO A 152 -4.68 -1.14 18.25
C PRO A 152 -3.38 -1.24 17.43
N PHE A 153 -3.44 -1.07 16.11
CA PHE A 153 -2.34 -1.41 15.20
C PHE A 153 -1.36 -0.27 15.01
N VAL A 154 -1.86 0.89 14.60
CA VAL A 154 -1.06 2.09 14.32
C VAL A 154 -1.73 3.33 14.92
N SER A 155 -0.94 4.20 15.55
CA SER A 155 -1.41 5.49 16.06
C SER A 155 -1.35 6.59 14.99
N VAL A 156 -1.99 7.73 15.24
CA VAL A 156 -1.90 8.91 14.35
C VAL A 156 -0.44 9.34 14.18
N GLU A 157 0.32 9.41 15.27
CA GLU A 157 1.72 9.84 15.27
C GLU A 157 2.60 8.90 14.44
N GLU A 158 2.36 7.59 14.51
CA GLU A 158 3.09 6.60 13.70
C GLU A 158 2.81 6.78 12.21
N VAL A 159 1.54 7.01 11.85
CA VAL A 159 1.11 7.21 10.46
C VAL A 159 1.71 8.49 9.88
N GLU A 160 1.63 9.60 10.60
CA GLU A 160 2.17 10.88 10.15
C GLU A 160 3.70 10.86 10.10
N LYS A 161 4.36 10.27 11.09
CA LYS A 161 5.81 10.07 11.07
C LYS A 161 6.25 9.20 9.89
N TYR A 162 5.53 8.12 9.60
CA TYR A 162 5.84 7.26 8.46
C TYR A 162 5.67 7.98 7.13
N ARG A 163 4.60 8.77 6.99
CA ARG A 163 4.39 9.66 5.83
C ARG A 163 5.61 10.56 5.61
N ASP A 164 6.03 11.27 6.65
CA ASP A 164 7.14 12.23 6.57
C ASP A 164 8.45 11.52 6.19
N MET A 165 8.74 10.39 6.83
CA MET A 165 9.90 9.55 6.49
C MET A 165 9.90 9.10 5.02
N LYS A 166 8.73 8.76 4.45
CA LYS A 166 8.64 8.35 3.04
C LYS A 166 8.77 9.51 2.07
N LEU A 167 8.18 10.67 2.40
CA LEU A 167 8.37 11.89 1.62
C LEU A 167 9.84 12.30 1.59
N GLU A 168 10.53 12.29 2.74
CA GLU A 168 11.96 12.58 2.82
C GLU A 168 12.79 11.57 2.00
N TRP A 169 12.49 10.27 2.13
CA TRP A 169 13.20 9.22 1.41
C TRP A 169 13.10 9.38 -0.11
N LEU A 170 11.90 9.66 -0.62
CA LEU A 170 11.65 9.86 -2.06
C LEU A 170 12.28 11.16 -2.59
N LYS A 171 12.44 12.19 -1.74
CA LYS A 171 13.07 13.47 -2.09
C LYS A 171 14.60 13.41 -2.11
N ASP A 172 15.23 12.40 -1.48
CA ASP A 172 16.69 12.25 -1.48
C ASP A 172 17.17 11.32 -2.61
N PRO A 173 17.84 11.84 -3.66
CA PRO A 173 18.32 11.00 -4.77
C PRO A 173 19.39 9.99 -4.35
N LYS A 174 20.01 10.11 -3.17
CA LYS A 174 21.00 9.15 -2.68
C LYS A 174 20.40 7.79 -2.34
N ASN A 175 19.08 7.67 -2.18
CA ASN A 175 18.45 6.37 -1.97
C ASN A 175 18.14 5.62 -3.27
N GLU A 176 18.41 6.23 -4.44
CA GLU A 176 18.29 5.55 -5.72
C GLU A 176 19.49 4.63 -5.97
N PRO A 177 19.27 3.32 -6.23
CA PRO A 177 20.37 2.38 -6.49
C PRO A 177 21.13 2.65 -7.80
N GLY A 178 20.50 3.24 -8.81
CA GLY A 178 21.09 3.50 -10.12
C GLY A 178 21.29 2.24 -10.96
N ILE A 179 20.38 1.27 -10.85
CA ILE A 179 20.45 -0.01 -11.57
C ILE A 179 19.38 -0.12 -12.66
N GLU A 180 19.56 -1.05 -13.59
CA GLU A 180 18.51 -1.45 -14.53
C GLU A 180 17.65 -2.55 -13.89
N LEU A 181 16.33 -2.44 -14.03
CA LEU A 181 15.38 -3.43 -13.50
C LEU A 181 15.38 -4.70 -14.34
N VAL A 182 15.60 -5.86 -13.71
CA VAL A 182 15.61 -7.17 -14.38
C VAL A 182 14.34 -7.96 -14.08
N TYR A 183 13.89 -7.97 -12.83
CA TYR A 183 12.73 -8.74 -12.40
C TYR A 183 11.45 -7.91 -12.34
N PHE A 184 11.54 -6.67 -11.87
CA PHE A 184 10.41 -5.75 -11.75
C PHE A 184 10.38 -4.71 -12.87
N THR A 185 10.65 -5.14 -14.10
CA THR A 185 10.63 -4.30 -15.32
C THR A 185 9.37 -3.44 -15.44
N GLU A 186 9.49 -2.26 -16.03
CA GLU A 186 8.40 -1.29 -16.20
C GLU A 186 7.11 -1.92 -16.75
N ASP A 187 7.17 -2.69 -17.83
CA ASP A 187 5.99 -3.32 -18.44
C ASP A 187 5.24 -4.23 -17.46
N ARG A 188 5.98 -5.09 -16.73
CA ARG A 188 5.40 -6.00 -15.74
C ARG A 188 4.72 -5.23 -14.60
N VAL A 189 5.35 -4.14 -14.17
CA VAL A 189 4.82 -3.29 -13.09
C VAL A 189 3.60 -2.51 -13.56
N ARG A 190 3.61 -1.96 -14.78
CA ARG A 190 2.43 -1.28 -15.37
C ARG A 190 1.25 -2.23 -15.53
N ASP A 191 1.50 -3.46 -15.97
CA ASP A 191 0.49 -4.52 -16.06
C ASP A 191 -0.08 -4.89 -14.69
N PHE A 192 0.79 -4.98 -13.67
CA PHE A 192 0.37 -5.21 -12.30
C PHE A 192 -0.52 -4.08 -11.78
N ILE A 193 -0.05 -2.82 -11.85
CA ILE A 193 -0.81 -1.64 -11.42
C ILE A 193 -2.17 -1.61 -12.10
N LYS A 194 -2.22 -1.92 -13.41
CA LYS A 194 -3.47 -1.95 -14.16
C LYS A 194 -4.45 -2.97 -13.62
N LYS A 195 -4.04 -4.24 -13.57
CA LYS A 195 -4.90 -5.35 -13.15
C LYS A 195 -5.35 -5.17 -11.70
N THR A 196 -4.42 -4.84 -10.81
CA THR A 196 -4.70 -4.67 -9.39
C THR A 196 -5.62 -3.49 -9.12
N ALA A 197 -5.47 -2.36 -9.82
CA ALA A 197 -6.40 -1.23 -9.68
C ALA A 197 -7.81 -1.58 -10.18
N ASP A 198 -7.93 -2.30 -11.30
CA ASP A 198 -9.22 -2.72 -11.84
C ASP A 198 -9.93 -3.69 -10.88
N GLU A 199 -9.20 -4.65 -10.30
CA GLU A 199 -9.72 -5.56 -9.27
C GLU A 199 -10.09 -4.83 -7.96
N ALA A 200 -9.25 -3.89 -7.52
CA ALA A 200 -9.48 -3.09 -6.32
C ALA A 200 -10.72 -2.19 -6.45
N LYS A 201 -10.99 -1.64 -7.63
CA LYS A 201 -12.24 -0.89 -7.91
C LYS A 201 -13.47 -1.77 -7.69
N GLU A 202 -13.46 -2.98 -8.24
CA GLU A 202 -14.60 -3.90 -8.11
C GLU A 202 -14.76 -4.39 -6.66
N LEU A 203 -13.66 -4.65 -5.95
CA LEU A 203 -13.68 -4.99 -4.53
C LEU A 203 -14.29 -3.87 -3.68
N LEU A 204 -13.86 -2.62 -3.89
CA LEU A 204 -14.38 -1.47 -3.14
C LEU A 204 -15.88 -1.26 -3.39
N LYS A 205 -16.34 -1.37 -4.64
CA LYS A 205 -17.77 -1.32 -4.98
C LYS A 205 -18.56 -2.41 -4.26
N ALA A 206 -18.01 -3.63 -4.18
CA ALA A 206 -18.65 -4.73 -3.47
C ALA A 206 -18.76 -4.44 -1.97
N TRP A 207 -17.72 -3.86 -1.37
CA TRP A 207 -17.73 -3.45 0.03
C TRP A 207 -18.77 -2.34 0.31
N GLU A 208 -18.81 -1.29 -0.50
CA GLU A 208 -19.81 -0.22 -0.38
C GLU A 208 -21.25 -0.74 -0.53
N ALA A 209 -21.47 -1.74 -1.39
CA ALA A 209 -22.77 -2.38 -1.54
C ALA A 209 -23.18 -3.20 -0.31
N LEU A 210 -22.21 -3.79 0.41
CA LEU A 210 -22.45 -4.52 1.66
C LEU A 210 -22.71 -3.58 2.83
N GLU A 211 -21.93 -2.50 2.97
CA GLU A 211 -22.12 -1.44 3.99
C GLU A 211 -23.57 -0.91 3.94
N LYS A 212 -24.05 -0.55 2.74
CA LYS A 212 -25.43 -0.06 2.54
C LYS A 212 -26.51 -1.06 2.96
N ARG A 213 -26.25 -2.36 2.87
CA ARG A 213 -27.20 -3.40 3.29
C ARG A 213 -27.21 -3.57 4.80
N THR A 214 -26.07 -3.44 5.47
CA THR A 214 -25.96 -3.49 6.93
C THR A 214 -26.69 -2.32 7.59
N ILE A 215 -26.66 -1.13 6.97
CA ILE A 215 -27.36 0.07 7.50
C ILE A 215 -28.89 -0.01 7.33
N GLN A 216 -29.39 -0.80 6.37
CA GLN A 216 -30.82 -0.91 6.05
C GLN A 216 -31.55 -2.07 6.74
N GLY A 217 -30.84 -2.95 7.46
CA GLY A 217 -31.40 -4.14 8.14
C GLY A 217 -31.36 -4.01 9.66
#